data_AF-A0A1V4MBX7-F1
#
_entry.id   AF-A0A1V4MBX7-F1
#
_cell.length_a   1.000
_cell.length_b   1.000
_cell.length_c   1.000
_cell.angle_alpha   90.00
_cell.angle_beta   90.00
_cell.angle_gamma   90.00
#
_symmetry.space_group_name_H-M   'P 1'
#
loop_
_entity.id
_entity.type
_entity.pdbx_description
1 polymer ?
#
loop_
_entity_poly.entity_id
_entity_poly.type
_entity_poly.pdbx_seq_one_letter_code
_entity_poly.pdbx_strand_id
1 'polypeptide(L)'
;MGKVVPGFDPRKIVHMVTLGLEKQLLSSNMIWACSQCQSCVEVCPQGVRCSDVIKALRDEALKQGLVDEDRMVNLGLLAKVDPEKCVACLTCVRLCPFGAPYIADTERAYIEPEFCRGCGICIAECPAGAITLVPSLEQRGLSELCEWVTG
;
A
#
# COMPACT_ATOMS: atom_id res chain seq x y z
N MET A 1 -14.61 -4.07 -10.78
CA MET A 1 -15.37 -4.44 -9.56
C MET A 1 -14.38 -5.06 -8.59
N GLY A 2 -13.94 -4.34 -7.56
CA GLY A 2 -12.97 -4.87 -6.57
C GLY A 2 -13.58 -6.02 -5.78
N LYS A 3 -12.80 -7.05 -5.45
CA LYS A 3 -13.29 -8.17 -4.64
C LYS A 3 -13.10 -7.81 -3.17
N VAL A 4 -14.06 -8.18 -2.32
CA VAL A 4 -13.91 -8.02 -0.88
C VAL A 4 -12.83 -8.99 -0.42
N VAL A 5 -11.77 -8.48 0.20
CA VAL A 5 -10.71 -9.30 0.82
C VAL A 5 -11.31 -10.04 2.02
N PRO A 6 -11.37 -11.39 2.02
CA PRO A 6 -11.88 -12.14 3.16
C PRO A 6 -11.08 -11.81 4.43
N GLY A 7 -11.77 -11.60 5.55
CA GLY A 7 -11.13 -11.31 6.84
C GLY A 7 -10.74 -9.84 7.07
N PHE A 8 -10.91 -8.94 6.10
CA PHE A 8 -10.78 -7.51 6.34
C PHE A 8 -12.01 -6.96 7.09
N ASP A 9 -11.84 -6.61 8.37
CA ASP A 9 -12.86 -5.93 9.18
C ASP A 9 -12.25 -4.69 9.87
N PRO A 10 -12.61 -3.47 9.45
CA PRO A 10 -12.13 -2.24 10.09
C PRO A 10 -12.43 -2.16 11.60
N ARG A 11 -13.49 -2.82 12.09
CA ARG A 11 -13.79 -2.85 13.53
C ARG A 11 -12.80 -3.72 14.28
N LYS A 12 -12.33 -4.82 13.68
CA LYS A 12 -11.27 -5.66 14.26
C LYS A 12 -9.97 -4.88 14.41
N ILE A 13 -9.63 -4.03 13.43
CA ILE A 13 -8.47 -3.11 13.49
C ILE A 13 -8.60 -2.19 14.71
N VAL A 14 -9.71 -1.46 14.83
CA VAL A 14 -9.94 -0.55 15.97
C VAL A 14 -9.90 -1.30 17.29
N HIS A 15 -10.53 -2.47 17.37
CA HIS A 15 -10.55 -3.26 18.59
C HIS A 15 -9.15 -3.74 19.00
N MET A 16 -8.34 -4.19 18.05
CA MET A 16 -6.95 -4.58 18.32
C MET A 16 -6.13 -3.42 18.89
N VAL A 17 -6.32 -2.19 18.39
CA VAL A 17 -5.68 -1.00 18.97
C VAL A 17 -6.17 -0.78 20.41
N THR A 18 -7.47 -0.86 20.68
CA THR A 18 -8.00 -0.65 22.05
C THR A 18 -7.53 -1.71 23.05
N LEU A 19 -7.12 -2.89 22.57
CA LEU A 19 -6.62 -3.99 23.38
C LEU A 19 -5.10 -3.97 23.61
N GLY A 20 -4.37 -2.98 23.06
CA GLY A 20 -2.90 -2.94 23.15
C GLY A 20 -2.20 -3.98 22.28
N LEU A 21 -2.85 -4.42 21.18
CA LEU A 21 -2.31 -5.40 20.23
C LEU A 21 -1.66 -4.72 19.02
N GLU A 22 -1.11 -3.51 19.18
CA GLU A 22 -0.62 -2.70 18.06
C GLU A 22 0.52 -3.39 17.31
N LYS A 23 1.48 -4.01 18.01
CA LYS A 23 2.59 -4.70 17.35
C LYS A 23 2.12 -5.82 16.42
N GLN A 24 1.11 -6.57 16.85
CA GLN A 24 0.52 -7.64 16.03
C GLN A 24 -0.23 -7.05 14.83
N LEU A 25 -1.00 -5.99 15.05
CA LEU A 25 -1.76 -5.32 14.00
C LEU A 25 -0.84 -4.70 12.93
N LEU A 26 0.17 -3.94 13.34
CA LEU A 26 1.10 -3.23 12.45
C LEU A 26 1.94 -4.19 11.60
N SER A 27 2.24 -5.37 12.15
CA SER A 27 2.95 -6.42 11.43
C SER A 27 2.05 -7.27 10.52
N SER A 28 0.72 -7.11 10.60
CA SER A 28 -0.25 -7.91 9.84
C SER A 28 -0.55 -7.33 8.45
N ASN A 29 -1.11 -8.16 7.56
CA ASN A 29 -1.57 -7.71 6.23
C ASN A 29 -2.93 -7.00 6.28
N MET A 30 -3.62 -6.97 7.43
CA MET A 30 -4.99 -6.47 7.57
C MET A 30 -5.08 -4.96 7.28
N ILE A 31 -4.11 -4.17 7.77
CA ILE A 31 -4.06 -2.73 7.51
C ILE A 31 -3.76 -2.44 6.03
N TRP A 32 -3.16 -3.37 5.30
CA TRP A 32 -2.78 -3.22 3.89
C TRP A 32 -3.89 -3.61 2.90
N ALA A 33 -4.93 -4.31 3.36
CA ALA A 33 -6.10 -4.67 2.53
C ALA A 33 -6.99 -3.47 2.17
N CYS A 34 -6.94 -2.37 2.92
CA CYS A 34 -7.70 -1.17 2.59
C CYS A 34 -7.24 -0.54 1.26
N SER A 35 -8.13 -0.38 0.29
CA SER A 35 -7.77 0.23 -1.00
C SER A 35 -7.52 1.75 -0.94
N GLN A 36 -7.77 2.39 0.21
CA GLN A 36 -7.72 3.86 0.38
C GLN A 36 -8.59 4.62 -0.62
N CYS A 37 -9.72 4.03 -1.04
CA CYS A 37 -10.66 4.65 -1.99
C CYS A 37 -11.57 5.72 -1.35
N GLN A 38 -11.57 5.82 -0.02
CA GLN A 38 -12.39 6.74 0.79
C GLN A 38 -13.91 6.61 0.62
N SER A 39 -14.40 5.62 -0.12
CA SER A 39 -15.85 5.41 -0.29
C SER A 39 -16.58 5.17 1.03
N CYS A 40 -15.91 4.60 2.04
CA CYS A 40 -16.48 4.40 3.37
C CYS A 40 -16.68 5.69 4.17
N VAL A 41 -15.90 6.75 3.89
CA VAL A 41 -15.97 8.04 4.59
C VAL A 41 -17.24 8.78 4.17
N GLU A 42 -17.52 8.81 2.87
CA GLU A 42 -18.65 9.54 2.30
C GLU A 42 -20.02 8.96 2.68
N VAL A 43 -20.07 7.66 3.00
CA VAL A 43 -21.32 6.96 3.34
C VAL A 43 -21.59 6.87 4.84
N CYS A 44 -20.64 7.28 5.69
CA CYS A 44 -20.77 7.09 7.14
C CYS A 44 -21.66 8.17 7.76
N PRO A 45 -22.84 7.83 8.33
CA PRO A 45 -23.74 8.80 8.94
C PRO A 45 -23.18 9.42 10.23
N GLN A 46 -22.12 8.84 10.79
CA GLN A 46 -21.45 9.31 12.01
C GLN A 46 -20.16 10.08 11.70
N GLY A 47 -19.81 10.28 10.42
CA GLY A 47 -18.59 10.98 10.02
C GLY A 47 -17.29 10.26 10.41
N VAL A 48 -17.33 8.93 10.59
CA VAL A 48 -16.15 8.15 10.98
C VAL A 48 -15.20 8.02 9.79
N ARG A 49 -13.94 8.38 10.04
CA ARG A 49 -12.86 8.41 9.04
C ARG A 49 -11.97 7.17 9.10
N CYS A 50 -12.55 5.97 8.89
CA CYS A 50 -11.82 4.70 8.99
C CYS A 50 -10.59 4.62 8.06
N SER A 51 -10.69 5.16 6.85
CA SER A 51 -9.58 5.18 5.88
C SER A 51 -8.35 5.93 6.43
N ASP A 52 -8.57 7.01 7.17
CA ASP A 52 -7.50 7.83 7.74
C ASP A 52 -6.84 7.16 8.94
N VAL A 53 -7.62 6.44 9.76
CA VAL A 53 -7.08 5.59 10.83
C VAL A 53 -6.16 4.52 10.24
N ILE A 54 -6.61 3.83 9.18
CA ILE A 54 -5.80 2.81 8.52
C ILE A 54 -4.55 3.43 7.87
N LYS A 55 -4.66 4.63 7.29
CA LYS A 55 -3.49 5.38 6.78
C LYS A 55 -2.46 5.58 7.89
N ALA A 56 -2.88 6.13 9.03
CA ALA A 56 -2.00 6.40 10.15
C ALA A 56 -1.32 5.12 10.66
N LEU A 57 -2.04 4.00 10.71
CA LEU A 57 -1.46 2.70 11.08
C LEU A 57 -0.43 2.18 10.08
N ARG A 58 -0.61 2.41 8.77
CA ARG A 58 0.41 2.05 7.76
C ARG A 58 1.66 2.90 7.92
N ASP A 59 1.48 4.21 8.08
CA ASP A 59 2.59 5.15 8.28
C ASP A 59 3.37 4.75 9.55
N GLU A 60 2.67 4.35 10.62
CA GLU A 60 3.29 3.87 11.85
C GLU A 60 4.02 2.53 11.68
N ALA A 61 3.46 1.59 10.91
CA ALA A 61 4.12 0.30 10.64
C ALA A 61 5.45 0.49 9.90
N LEU A 62 5.51 1.46 8.98
CA LEU A 62 6.75 1.83 8.26
C LEU A 62 7.74 2.53 9.20
N LYS A 63 7.28 3.50 9.98
CA LYS A 63 8.12 4.22 10.96
C LYS A 63 8.76 3.30 12.00
N GLN A 64 8.03 2.28 12.46
CA GLN A 64 8.56 1.30 13.40
C GLN A 64 9.44 0.22 12.73
N GLY A 65 9.57 0.21 11.40
CA GLY A 65 10.31 -0.81 10.67
C GLY A 65 9.71 -2.21 10.79
N LEU A 66 8.41 -2.33 11.13
CA LEU A 66 7.70 -3.61 11.21
C LEU A 66 7.35 -4.17 9.83
N VAL A 67 7.41 -3.29 8.82
CA VAL A 67 7.26 -3.59 7.40
C VAL A 67 8.38 -2.86 6.67
N ASP A 68 9.18 -3.60 5.92
CA ASP A 68 10.23 -3.05 5.05
C ASP A 68 9.75 -2.91 3.59
N GLU A 69 10.52 -2.18 2.78
CA GLU A 69 10.22 -1.95 1.36
C GLU A 69 10.14 -3.27 0.56
N ASP A 70 11.03 -4.22 0.82
CA ASP A 70 11.04 -5.49 0.10
C ASP A 70 9.77 -6.28 0.38
N ARG A 71 9.28 -6.27 1.62
CA ARG A 71 7.98 -6.81 1.99
C ARG A 71 6.88 -6.09 1.24
N MET A 72 6.85 -4.76 1.20
CA MET A 72 5.82 -4.02 0.45
C MET A 72 5.83 -4.34 -1.05
N VAL A 73 7.01 -4.43 -1.65
CA VAL A 73 7.19 -4.83 -3.04
C VAL A 73 6.59 -6.22 -3.24
N ASN A 74 6.91 -7.19 -2.38
CA ASN A 74 6.43 -8.56 -2.50
C ASN A 74 4.91 -8.74 -2.32
N LEU A 75 4.27 -7.82 -1.61
CA LEU A 75 2.80 -7.78 -1.45
C LEU A 75 2.09 -7.02 -2.59
N GLY A 76 2.84 -6.45 -3.54
CA GLY A 76 2.31 -5.62 -4.64
C GLY A 76 1.79 -4.27 -4.18
N LEU A 77 2.34 -3.73 -3.10
CA LEU A 77 1.95 -2.46 -2.49
C LEU A 77 2.89 -1.31 -2.89
N LEU A 78 4.11 -1.65 -3.31
CA LEU A 78 5.16 -0.69 -3.69
C LEU A 78 5.71 -1.03 -5.09
N ALA A 79 5.70 -0.04 -5.98
CA ALA A 79 6.40 -0.13 -7.25
C ALA A 79 7.90 0.21 -7.04
N LYS A 80 8.78 -0.52 -7.73
CA LYS A 80 10.24 -0.38 -7.62
C LYS A 80 10.83 0.10 -8.94
N VAL A 81 11.69 1.11 -8.88
CA VAL A 81 12.41 1.65 -10.03
C VAL A 81 13.76 0.97 -10.19
N ASP A 82 14.10 0.60 -11.43
CA ASP A 82 15.41 0.16 -11.88
C ASP A 82 16.24 1.39 -12.28
N PRO A 83 17.25 1.79 -11.48
CA PRO A 83 18.04 3.00 -11.72
C PRO A 83 18.87 2.95 -13.01
N GLU A 84 19.21 1.76 -13.49
CA GLU A 84 20.03 1.57 -14.70
C GLU A 84 19.23 1.85 -15.97
N LYS A 85 17.92 1.57 -15.94
CA LYS A 85 17.01 1.83 -17.07
C LYS A 85 16.34 3.20 -16.99
N CYS A 86 16.21 3.76 -15.80
CA CYS A 86 15.50 5.01 -15.61
C CYS A 86 16.26 6.19 -16.25
N VAL A 87 15.60 6.89 -17.17
CA VAL A 87 16.14 8.06 -17.89
C VAL A 87 15.67 9.40 -17.31
N ALA A 88 15.13 9.40 -16.08
CA ALA A 88 14.64 10.60 -15.38
C ALA A 88 13.64 11.49 -16.15
N CYS A 89 12.84 10.92 -17.04
CA CYS A 89 11.90 11.66 -17.92
C CYS A 89 10.69 12.30 -17.20
N LEU A 90 10.56 12.14 -15.88
CA LEU A 90 9.47 12.66 -15.05
C LEU A 90 8.05 12.17 -15.41
N THR A 91 7.90 11.16 -16.27
CA THR A 91 6.57 10.64 -16.62
C THR A 91 5.83 10.11 -15.39
N CYS A 92 6.49 9.26 -14.59
CA CYS A 92 5.92 8.71 -13.35
C CYS A 92 5.54 9.79 -12.32
N VAL A 93 6.35 10.85 -12.20
CA VAL A 93 6.09 11.98 -11.29
C VAL A 93 4.82 12.72 -11.71
N ARG A 94 4.64 12.98 -13.01
CA ARG A 94 3.50 13.75 -13.54
C ARG A 94 2.17 13.00 -13.50
N LEU A 95 2.20 11.69 -13.69
CA LEU A 95 0.98 10.87 -13.79
C LEU A 95 0.46 10.37 -12.44
N CYS A 96 1.28 10.39 -11.38
CA CYS A 96 0.89 9.74 -10.13
C CYS A 96 -0.16 10.58 -9.41
N PRO A 97 -1.40 10.09 -9.25
CA PRO A 97 -2.44 10.86 -8.56
C PRO A 97 -2.19 10.98 -7.05
N PHE A 98 -1.22 10.22 -6.53
CA PHE A 98 -0.88 10.17 -5.10
C PHE A 98 0.43 10.89 -4.76
N GLY A 99 1.15 11.42 -5.77
CA GLY A 99 2.42 12.13 -5.55
C GLY A 99 3.54 11.25 -4.99
N ALA A 100 3.52 9.93 -5.23
CA ALA A 100 4.52 9.01 -4.67
C ALA A 100 5.92 9.12 -5.32
N PRO A 101 6.06 9.32 -6.65
CA PRO A 101 7.37 9.39 -7.27
C PRO A 101 7.99 10.79 -7.17
N TYR A 102 9.29 10.86 -6.90
CA TYR A 102 10.11 12.06 -7.01
C TYR A 102 11.48 11.73 -7.62
N ILE A 103 12.27 12.75 -8.00
CA ILE A 103 13.66 12.55 -8.42
C ILE A 103 14.57 12.70 -7.21
N ALA A 104 15.24 11.60 -6.85
CA ALA A 104 16.20 11.58 -5.76
C ALA A 104 17.55 12.15 -6.20
N ASP A 105 18.47 12.31 -5.24
CA ASP A 105 19.83 12.80 -5.47
C ASP A 105 20.65 11.94 -6.46
N THR A 106 20.22 10.70 -6.70
CA THR A 106 20.77 9.80 -7.71
C THR A 106 20.41 10.19 -9.15
N GLU A 107 19.69 11.30 -9.36
CA GLU A 107 19.11 11.72 -10.63
C GLU A 107 18.22 10.64 -11.25
N ARG A 108 17.60 9.81 -10.41
CA ARG A 108 16.67 8.75 -10.81
C ARG A 108 15.37 8.91 -10.05
N ALA A 109 14.30 8.36 -10.64
CA ALA A 109 13.02 8.31 -9.95
C ALA A 109 13.12 7.35 -8.76
N TYR A 110 12.64 7.80 -7.61
CA TYR A 110 12.38 6.98 -6.43
C TYR A 110 10.88 7.07 -6.10
N ILE A 111 10.30 5.99 -5.59
CA ILE A 111 8.87 5.90 -5.27
C ILE A 111 8.74 5.81 -3.76
N GLU A 112 8.20 6.87 -3.16
CA GLU A 112 8.00 6.96 -1.71
C GLU A 112 7.00 5.90 -1.23
N PRO A 113 7.42 4.96 -0.36
CA PRO A 113 6.57 3.86 0.09
C PRO A 113 5.26 4.30 0.75
N GLU A 114 5.28 5.39 1.53
CA GLU A 114 4.11 5.90 2.25
C GLU A 114 2.95 6.33 1.34
N PHE A 115 3.29 6.84 0.15
CA PHE A 115 2.33 7.38 -0.81
C PHE A 115 1.96 6.39 -1.91
N CYS A 116 2.77 5.35 -2.14
CA CYS A 116 2.51 4.38 -3.17
C CYS A 116 1.23 3.58 -2.87
N ARG A 117 0.38 3.42 -3.90
CA ARG A 117 -0.87 2.66 -3.82
C ARG A 117 -0.83 1.35 -4.61
N GLY A 118 0.30 1.02 -5.23
CA GLY A 118 0.41 -0.16 -6.11
C GLY A 118 -0.56 -0.14 -7.30
N CYS A 119 -0.96 1.05 -7.79
CA CYS A 119 -1.97 1.16 -8.86
C CYS A 119 -1.46 0.79 -10.26
N GLY A 120 -0.14 0.74 -10.47
CA GLY A 120 0.47 0.32 -11.73
C GLY A 120 0.49 1.35 -12.86
N ILE A 121 -0.10 2.55 -12.71
CA ILE A 121 -0.12 3.58 -13.77
C ILE A 121 1.31 3.92 -14.24
N CYS A 122 2.25 4.08 -13.30
CA CYS A 122 3.64 4.42 -13.63
C CYS A 122 4.36 3.36 -14.45
N ILE A 123 3.96 2.09 -14.34
CA ILE A 123 4.56 0.97 -15.08
C ILE A 123 4.07 0.98 -16.51
N ALA A 124 2.75 1.11 -16.69
CA ALA A 124 2.11 1.15 -18.00
C ALA A 124 2.64 2.30 -18.86
N GLU A 125 2.94 3.43 -18.23
CA GLU A 125 3.36 4.65 -18.91
C GLU A 125 4.89 4.85 -18.94
N CYS A 126 5.69 3.96 -18.33
CA CYS A 126 7.14 4.15 -18.31
C CYS A 126 7.74 3.86 -19.70
N PRO A 127 8.26 4.87 -20.44
CA PRO A 127 8.78 4.63 -21.79
C PRO A 127 10.07 3.80 -21.78
N ALA A 128 10.80 3.81 -20.65
CA ALA A 128 12.05 3.06 -20.49
C ALA A 128 11.84 1.64 -19.94
N GLY A 129 10.61 1.26 -19.58
CA GLY A 129 10.34 -0.02 -18.89
C GLY A 129 11.11 -0.18 -17.58
N ALA A 130 11.39 0.94 -16.89
CA ALA A 130 12.25 0.99 -15.72
C ALA A 130 11.51 0.75 -14.39
N ILE A 131 10.21 0.45 -14.40
CA ILE A 131 9.40 0.33 -13.18
C ILE A 131 8.75 -1.04 -13.14
N THR A 132 8.83 -1.69 -11.98
CA THR A 132 8.22 -3.00 -11.73
C THR A 132 7.25 -2.94 -10.55
N LEU A 133 6.24 -3.82 -10.57
CA LEU A 133 5.31 -4.05 -9.47
C LEU A 133 4.84 -5.49 -9.58
N VAL A 134 4.93 -6.23 -8.49
CA VAL A 134 4.37 -7.57 -8.47
C VAL A 134 2.85 -7.47 -8.33
N PRO A 135 2.08 -8.42 -8.90
CA PRO A 135 0.64 -8.47 -8.69
C PRO A 135 0.29 -8.46 -7.20
N SER A 136 -0.72 -7.68 -6.82
CA SER A 136 -1.13 -7.55 -5.42
C SER A 136 -1.58 -8.90 -4.84
N LEU A 137 -1.60 -9.00 -3.51
CA LEU A 137 -2.14 -10.17 -2.81
C LEU A 137 -3.53 -10.59 -3.31
N GLU A 138 -4.38 -9.62 -3.65
CA GLU A 138 -5.72 -9.84 -4.19
C GLU A 138 -5.69 -10.49 -5.58
N GLN A 139 -4.74 -10.07 -6.43
CA GLN A 139 -4.57 -10.59 -7.80
C GLN A 139 -3.92 -11.98 -7.82
N ARG A 140 -3.10 -12.29 -6.82
CA ARG A 140 -2.42 -13.60 -6.70
C ARG A 140 -3.35 -14.74 -6.22
N GLY A 141 -4.62 -14.44 -5.91
CA GLY A 141 -5.59 -15.46 -5.49
C GLY A 141 -5.24 -16.15 -4.18
N LEU A 142 -4.34 -15.57 -3.38
CA LEU A 142 -3.83 -16.15 -2.14
C LEU A 142 -4.78 -15.83 -0.98
N SER A 143 -5.94 -16.46 -0.98
CA SER A 143 -6.79 -16.62 0.22
C SER A 143 -6.05 -17.30 1.39
N GLU A 144 -4.89 -17.90 1.11
CA GLU A 144 -4.09 -18.72 2.02
C GLU A 144 -3.08 -17.93 2.87
N LEU A 145 -2.77 -16.66 2.56
CA LEU A 145 -1.96 -15.82 3.47
C LEU A 145 -2.74 -15.34 4.71
N CYS A 146 -4.01 -15.74 4.82
CA CYS A 146 -4.85 -15.67 6.01
C CYS A 146 -4.73 -16.92 6.91
N GLU A 147 -3.61 -17.66 6.90
CA GLU A 147 -3.36 -18.72 7.89
C GLU A 147 -3.40 -18.22 9.36
N TRP A 148 -3.44 -16.90 9.59
CA TRP A 148 -3.68 -16.29 10.91
C TRP A 148 -5.17 -15.94 11.20
N VAL A 149 -6.12 -16.31 10.33
CA VAL A 149 -7.56 -16.00 10.50
C VAL A 149 -8.41 -17.25 10.78
N THR A 150 -7.85 -18.45 10.64
CA THR A 150 -8.51 -19.70 11.06
C THR A 150 -7.67 -20.41 12.13
N GLY A 151 -7.81 -19.96 13.38
CA GLY A 151 -7.18 -20.58 14.55
C GLY A 151 -6.97 -19.58 15.67
#